data_AF-A0A7S3A4K8-F1
#
_entry.id   AF-A0A7S3A4K8-F1
#
_cell.length_a   1.000
_cell.length_b   1.000
_cell.length_c   1.000
_cell.angle_alpha   90.00
_cell.angle_beta   90.00
_cell.angle_gamma   90.00
#
_symmetry.space_group_name_H-M   'P 1'
#
loop_
_entity.id
_entity.type
_entity.pdbx_description
1 polymer ?
#
loop_
_entity_poly.entity_id
_entity_poly.type
_entity_poly.pdbx_seq_one_letter_code
_entity_poly.pdbx_strand_id
1 'polypeptide(L)'
;MDYGIVYEDSPALDAVDLEFGVSPLDPFYDDKVDILQEMNMSIALNFRVTAGCNEYREEDMEQLEYIAQYLRLVCLGGPDSFLLEAVFRSEVWDFMALPVSKENEKTMCESAIAACEEQLESLGEETDAEAASKREGLARVIVDGERSALEGIIAHFQRELKLLDGKQYYQERRLSDLDLLRPVDPSEVVDSESAGRAARSFDDYY
;
A
#
# COMPACT_ATOMS: atom_id res chain seq x y z
N MET A 1 -22.09 -16.51 -4.81
CA MET A 1 -22.34 -17.74 -5.59
C MET A 1 -23.81 -17.80 -5.96
N ASP A 2 -24.20 -17.28 -7.13
CA ASP A 2 -25.63 -17.11 -7.45
C ASP A 2 -26.24 -18.29 -8.24
N TYR A 3 -25.43 -19.21 -8.77
CA TYR A 3 -25.92 -20.22 -9.73
C TYR A 3 -25.57 -21.68 -9.41
N GLY A 4 -24.82 -21.96 -8.34
CA GLY A 4 -24.48 -23.34 -7.95
C GLY A 4 -23.71 -24.14 -9.02
N ILE A 5 -23.09 -23.45 -9.97
CA ILE A 5 -22.28 -23.98 -11.06
C ILE A 5 -20.93 -23.29 -10.97
N VAL A 6 -19.86 -24.07 -11.03
CA VAL A 6 -18.49 -23.59 -11.18
C VAL A 6 -18.03 -23.99 -12.57
N TYR A 7 -17.51 -23.03 -13.33
CA TYR A 7 -16.84 -23.32 -14.60
C TYR A 7 -15.35 -23.51 -14.31
N GLU A 8 -14.79 -24.67 -14.66
CA GLU A 8 -13.39 -25.03 -14.37
C GLU A 8 -12.37 -24.00 -14.90
N ASP A 9 -12.70 -23.25 -15.95
CA ASP A 9 -11.86 -22.19 -16.54
C ASP A 9 -12.22 -20.76 -16.08
N SER A 10 -12.96 -20.59 -14.98
CA SER A 10 -13.36 -19.25 -14.54
C SER A 10 -12.26 -18.57 -13.73
N PRO A 11 -11.82 -17.34 -14.08
CA PRO A 11 -10.89 -16.57 -13.25
C PRO A 11 -11.48 -16.21 -11.88
N ALA A 12 -12.80 -16.35 -11.68
CA ALA A 12 -13.44 -16.17 -10.39
C ALA A 12 -13.18 -17.33 -9.41
N LEU A 13 -12.53 -18.41 -9.85
CA LEU A 13 -12.14 -19.52 -8.98
C LEU A 13 -10.83 -19.24 -8.24
N ASP A 14 -9.92 -18.52 -8.87
CA ASP A 14 -8.60 -18.21 -8.31
C ASP A 14 -8.58 -16.84 -7.66
N ALA A 15 -9.68 -16.47 -6.99
CA ALA A 15 -9.88 -15.17 -6.39
C ALA A 15 -10.06 -15.29 -4.88
N VAL A 16 -9.39 -14.42 -4.13
CA VAL A 16 -9.59 -14.29 -2.68
C VAL A 16 -10.03 -12.86 -2.34
N ASP A 17 -10.98 -12.75 -1.41
CA ASP A 17 -11.40 -11.47 -0.85
C ASP A 17 -10.62 -11.23 0.46
N LEU A 18 -9.80 -10.19 0.49
CA LEU A 18 -9.04 -9.74 1.65
C LEU A 18 -9.63 -8.44 2.21
N GLU A 19 -9.81 -8.36 3.52
CA GLU A 19 -10.25 -7.15 4.20
C GLU A 19 -9.11 -6.54 5.02
N PHE A 20 -8.77 -5.28 4.74
CA PHE A 20 -7.83 -4.51 5.56
C PHE A 20 -8.52 -3.26 6.09
N GLY A 21 -8.18 -2.87 7.32
CA GLY A 21 -8.80 -1.74 7.99
C GLY A 21 -7.86 -1.00 8.95
N VAL A 22 -8.15 0.26 9.20
CA VAL A 22 -7.47 1.03 10.26
C VAL A 22 -7.99 0.59 11.62
N SER A 23 -7.10 0.14 12.50
CA SER A 23 -7.45 -0.29 13.85
C SER A 23 -7.86 0.90 14.74
N PRO A 24 -8.98 0.83 15.48
CA PRO A 24 -9.35 1.86 16.47
C PRO A 24 -8.35 2.02 17.63
N LEU A 25 -7.40 1.09 17.75
CA LEU A 25 -6.32 1.17 18.75
C LEU A 25 -5.08 1.89 18.22
N ASP A 26 -5.08 2.29 16.95
CA ASP A 26 -4.00 3.06 16.35
C ASP A 26 -3.91 4.46 16.98
N PRO A 27 -2.74 4.88 17.48
CA PRO A 27 -2.56 6.24 18.03
C PRO A 27 -2.92 7.36 17.05
N PHE A 28 -2.86 7.09 15.74
CA PHE A 28 -3.16 8.02 14.65
C PHE A 28 -4.48 7.69 13.95
N TYR A 29 -5.39 6.99 14.63
CA TYR A 29 -6.67 6.55 14.05
C TYR A 29 -7.46 7.70 13.43
N ASP A 30 -7.66 8.79 14.18
CA ASP A 30 -8.48 9.93 13.74
C ASP A 30 -7.91 10.57 12.47
N ASP A 31 -6.59 10.82 12.42
CA ASP A 31 -5.94 11.41 11.25
C ASP A 31 -6.06 10.50 10.00
N LYS A 32 -5.87 9.19 10.16
CA LYS A 32 -6.00 8.21 9.07
C LYS A 32 -7.43 8.10 8.58
N VAL A 33 -8.41 8.08 9.49
CA VAL A 33 -9.83 8.02 9.14
C VAL A 33 -10.23 9.29 8.40
N ASP A 34 -9.81 10.45 8.86
CA ASP A 34 -10.13 11.69 8.19
C ASP A 34 -9.51 11.71 6.77
N ILE A 35 -8.30 11.15 6.56
CA ILE A 35 -7.69 11.00 5.22
C ILE A 35 -8.56 10.15 4.31
N LEU A 36 -9.00 9.01 4.80
CA LEU A 36 -9.87 8.12 4.04
C LEU A 36 -11.20 8.79 3.72
N GLN A 37 -11.79 9.54 4.65
CA GLN A 37 -13.04 10.28 4.43
C GLN A 37 -12.91 11.36 3.35
N GLU A 38 -11.83 12.14 3.35
CA GLU A 38 -11.58 13.15 2.30
C GLU A 38 -11.45 12.51 0.92
N MET A 39 -10.88 11.30 0.86
CA MET A 39 -10.78 10.51 -0.37
C MET A 39 -12.08 9.75 -0.73
N ASN A 40 -13.14 9.88 0.07
CA ASN A 40 -14.40 9.10 -0.03
C ASN A 40 -14.20 7.59 0.03
N MET A 41 -13.21 7.15 0.80
CA MET A 41 -12.85 5.75 1.01
C MET A 41 -13.41 5.23 2.34
N SER A 42 -13.67 3.93 2.40
CA SER A 42 -14.07 3.26 3.64
C SER A 42 -12.88 3.05 4.58
N ILE A 43 -13.16 3.00 5.88
CA ILE A 43 -12.16 2.68 6.92
C ILE A 43 -11.64 1.26 6.78
N ALA A 44 -12.47 0.34 6.29
CA ALA A 44 -12.11 -1.02 5.92
C ALA A 44 -12.42 -1.25 4.44
N LEU A 45 -11.45 -1.78 3.70
CA LEU A 45 -11.54 -2.04 2.27
C LEU A 45 -11.45 -3.54 2.00
N ASN A 46 -12.34 -4.00 1.13
CA ASN A 46 -12.34 -5.36 0.61
C ASN A 46 -11.64 -5.35 -0.75
N PHE A 47 -10.62 -6.19 -0.88
CA PHE A 47 -9.84 -6.34 -2.09
C PHE A 47 -10.03 -7.75 -2.61
N ARG A 48 -10.56 -7.86 -3.82
CA ARG A 48 -10.59 -9.13 -4.53
C ARG A 48 -9.31 -9.28 -5.34
N VAL A 49 -8.46 -10.23 -4.99
CA VAL A 49 -7.22 -10.49 -5.73
C VAL A 49 -7.37 -11.81 -6.45
N THR A 50 -7.23 -11.77 -7.78
CA THR A 50 -7.03 -12.95 -8.60
C THR A 50 -5.55 -13.22 -8.74
N ALA A 51 -5.08 -14.37 -8.25
CA ALA A 51 -3.66 -14.71 -8.35
C ALA A 51 -3.52 -16.13 -8.91
N GLY A 52 -3.29 -16.19 -10.22
CA GLY A 52 -2.83 -17.39 -10.89
C GLY A 52 -1.31 -17.53 -10.76
N CYS A 53 -0.84 -18.73 -10.41
CA CYS A 53 0.53 -19.05 -9.99
C CYS A 53 1.70 -18.70 -10.94
N ASN A 54 1.52 -18.03 -12.09
CA ASN A 54 2.64 -17.84 -13.03
C ASN A 54 2.79 -16.46 -13.67
N GLU A 55 1.72 -15.69 -13.89
CA GLU A 55 1.81 -14.33 -14.46
C GLU A 55 0.65 -13.50 -13.91
N TYR A 56 0.95 -12.45 -13.14
CA TYR A 56 -0.07 -11.48 -12.76
C TYR A 56 -0.55 -10.77 -14.01
N ARG A 57 -1.87 -10.65 -14.17
CA ARG A 57 -2.43 -9.75 -15.17
C ARG A 57 -2.13 -8.32 -14.73
N GLU A 58 -2.12 -7.39 -15.69
CA GLU A 58 -1.93 -5.96 -15.40
C GLU A 58 -2.94 -5.47 -14.34
N GLU A 59 -4.20 -5.91 -14.46
CA GLU A 59 -5.28 -5.66 -13.49
C GLU A 59 -4.93 -6.15 -12.07
N ASP A 60 -4.32 -7.33 -11.94
CA ASP A 60 -3.95 -7.90 -10.63
C ASP A 60 -2.79 -7.12 -10.00
N MET A 61 -1.84 -6.66 -10.83
CA MET A 61 -0.72 -5.83 -10.38
C MET A 61 -1.20 -4.46 -9.90
N GLU A 62 -2.09 -3.80 -10.65
CA GLU A 62 -2.72 -2.54 -10.23
C GLU A 62 -3.46 -2.72 -8.89
N GLN A 63 -4.15 -3.84 -8.71
CA GLN A 63 -4.85 -4.14 -7.48
C GLN A 63 -3.89 -4.37 -6.30
N LEU A 64 -2.78 -5.07 -6.51
CA LEU A 64 -1.73 -5.26 -5.49
C LEU A 64 -1.05 -3.93 -5.13
N GLU A 65 -0.80 -3.06 -6.10
CA GLU A 65 -0.24 -1.72 -5.85
C GLU A 65 -1.23 -0.85 -5.07
N TYR A 66 -2.53 -0.95 -5.35
CA TYR A 66 -3.57 -0.25 -4.61
C TYR A 66 -3.70 -0.77 -3.16
N ILE A 67 -3.62 -2.09 -2.96
CA ILE A 67 -3.53 -2.68 -1.62
C ILE A 67 -2.29 -2.14 -0.89
N ALA A 68 -1.14 -2.11 -1.55
CA ALA A 68 0.10 -1.60 -0.96
C ALA A 68 -0.02 -0.12 -0.58
N GLN A 69 -0.61 0.72 -1.44
CA GLN A 69 -0.88 2.13 -1.14
C GLN A 69 -1.73 2.30 0.11
N TYR A 70 -2.81 1.53 0.23
CA TYR A 70 -3.66 1.55 1.41
C TYR A 70 -2.92 1.05 2.67
N LEU A 71 -2.19 -0.06 2.57
CA LEU A 71 -1.45 -0.61 3.69
C LEU A 71 -0.30 0.29 4.18
N ARG A 72 0.33 1.07 3.29
CA ARG A 72 1.30 2.11 3.68
C ARG A 72 0.67 3.13 4.63
N LEU A 73 -0.57 3.56 4.35
CA LEU A 73 -1.33 4.46 5.23
C LEU A 73 -1.69 3.77 6.55
N VAL A 74 -2.21 2.53 6.49
CA VAL A 74 -2.56 1.75 7.69
C VAL A 74 -1.34 1.56 8.59
N CYS A 75 -0.17 1.25 8.03
CA CYS A 75 1.07 1.02 8.77
C CYS A 75 1.86 2.32 9.04
N LEU A 76 1.32 3.49 8.69
CA LEU A 76 2.02 4.76 8.85
C LEU A 76 2.12 5.13 10.34
N GLY A 77 3.31 5.47 10.79
CA GLY A 77 3.54 5.80 12.20
C GLY A 77 5.01 6.08 12.50
N GLY A 78 5.33 6.21 13.79
CA GLY A 78 6.70 6.43 14.24
C GLY A 78 7.37 7.62 13.55
N PRO A 79 8.54 7.45 12.90
CA PRO A 79 9.24 8.54 12.24
C PRO A 79 8.52 9.11 11.02
N ASP A 80 7.54 8.40 10.46
CA ASP A 80 6.79 8.81 9.26
C ASP A 80 5.46 9.51 9.59
N SER A 81 5.09 9.63 10.87
CA SER A 81 3.81 10.22 11.29
C SER A 81 3.66 11.69 10.90
N PHE A 82 4.77 12.40 10.62
CA PHE A 82 4.72 13.78 10.13
C PHE A 82 3.96 13.92 8.80
N LEU A 83 3.80 12.84 8.04
CA LEU A 83 3.02 12.84 6.79
C LEU A 83 1.50 12.94 7.04
N LEU A 84 1.04 12.72 8.28
CA LEU A 84 -0.36 12.87 8.69
C LEU A 84 -0.71 14.31 9.07
N GLU A 85 0.28 15.21 9.16
CA GLU A 85 0.07 16.60 9.51
C GLU A 85 -0.81 17.33 8.49
N ALA A 86 -1.57 18.32 8.96
CA ALA A 86 -2.55 19.06 8.15
C ALA A 86 -1.96 19.74 6.88
N VAL A 87 -0.64 19.99 6.85
CA VAL A 87 0.03 20.57 5.67
C VAL A 87 0.08 19.61 4.48
N PHE A 88 0.09 18.29 4.73
CA PHE A 88 0.18 17.26 3.69
C PHE A 88 -1.17 16.61 3.39
N ARG A 89 -2.24 17.15 3.98
CA ARG A 89 -3.54 16.48 4.07
C ARG A 89 -4.15 16.13 2.70
N SER A 90 -3.92 16.99 1.71
CA SER A 90 -4.34 16.80 0.31
C SER A 90 -3.39 15.96 -0.54
N GLU A 91 -2.16 15.71 -0.08
CA GLU A 91 -1.10 15.05 -0.85
C GLU A 91 -0.70 13.69 -0.26
N VAL A 92 -1.09 13.40 0.98
CA VAL A 92 -0.68 12.21 1.73
C VAL A 92 -1.05 10.93 0.99
N TRP A 93 -2.22 10.87 0.35
CA TRP A 93 -2.63 9.71 -0.45
C TRP A 93 -1.66 9.47 -1.61
N ASP A 94 -1.27 10.53 -2.32
CA ASP A 94 -0.31 10.45 -3.43
C ASP A 94 1.08 10.04 -2.92
N PHE A 95 1.48 10.46 -1.73
CA PHE A 95 2.73 10.00 -1.12
C PHE A 95 2.73 8.50 -0.84
N MET A 96 1.56 7.92 -0.53
CA MET A 96 1.42 6.47 -0.31
C MET A 96 1.48 5.67 -1.62
N ALA A 97 1.36 6.30 -2.80
CA ALA A 97 1.48 5.59 -4.08
C ALA A 97 2.88 4.98 -4.28
N LEU A 98 3.89 5.57 -3.63
CA LEU A 98 5.28 5.13 -3.67
C LEU A 98 5.79 4.76 -2.26
N PRO A 99 6.88 3.97 -2.15
CA PRO A 99 7.42 3.57 -0.86
C PRO A 99 7.69 4.73 0.10
N VAL A 100 7.21 4.67 1.34
CA VAL A 100 7.34 5.78 2.31
C VAL A 100 8.69 5.72 2.99
N SER A 101 8.93 4.67 3.76
CA SER A 101 10.19 4.38 4.44
C SER A 101 10.43 2.88 4.46
N LYS A 102 11.68 2.49 4.74
CA LYS A 102 12.03 1.06 4.84
C LYS A 102 11.26 0.34 5.95
N GLU A 103 11.03 1.02 7.07
CA GLU A 103 10.31 0.45 8.22
C GLU A 103 8.80 0.31 7.92
N ASN A 104 8.20 1.31 7.29
CA ASN A 104 6.80 1.26 6.85
C ASN A 104 6.58 0.15 5.81
N GLU A 105 7.42 0.08 4.76
CA GLU A 105 7.32 -0.97 3.74
C GLU A 105 7.46 -2.38 4.33
N LYS A 106 8.41 -2.55 5.25
CA LYS A 106 8.62 -3.81 5.94
C LYS A 106 7.38 -4.20 6.74
N THR A 107 6.86 -3.27 7.56
CA THR A 107 5.69 -3.52 8.42
C THR A 107 4.45 -3.86 7.60
N MET A 108 4.19 -3.13 6.51
CA MET A 108 3.13 -3.44 5.57
C MET A 108 3.26 -4.86 5.01
N CYS A 109 4.43 -5.21 4.47
CA CYS A 109 4.61 -6.51 3.83
C CYS A 109 4.45 -7.65 4.83
N GLU A 110 5.03 -7.51 6.03
CA GLU A 110 4.88 -8.48 7.11
C GLU A 110 3.42 -8.63 7.54
N SER A 111 2.67 -7.53 7.61
CA SER A 111 1.24 -7.55 7.96
C SER A 111 0.38 -8.23 6.89
N ALA A 112 0.64 -7.95 5.61
CA ALA A 112 -0.05 -8.58 4.49
C ALA A 112 0.22 -10.10 4.44
N ILE A 113 1.48 -10.50 4.63
CA ILE A 113 1.89 -11.91 4.67
C ILE A 113 1.20 -12.61 5.85
N ALA A 114 1.27 -12.03 7.05
CA ALA A 114 0.67 -12.63 8.25
C ALA A 114 -0.85 -12.83 8.10
N ALA A 115 -1.56 -11.84 7.53
CA ALA A 115 -3.00 -11.96 7.26
C ALA A 115 -3.31 -13.08 6.25
N CYS A 116 -2.51 -13.20 5.19
CA CYS A 116 -2.69 -14.26 4.20
C CYS A 116 -2.35 -15.65 4.77
N GLU A 117 -1.30 -15.75 5.59
CA GLU A 117 -0.91 -16.99 6.27
C GLU A 117 -1.99 -17.45 7.26
N GLU A 118 -2.55 -16.54 8.06
CA GLU A 118 -3.68 -16.84 8.97
C GLU A 118 -4.91 -17.35 8.21
N GLN A 119 -5.23 -16.70 7.07
CA GLN A 119 -6.34 -17.15 6.23
C GLN A 119 -6.06 -18.51 5.57
N LEU A 120 -4.83 -18.76 5.13
CA LEU A 120 -4.41 -20.06 4.57
C LEU A 120 -4.50 -21.17 5.62
N GLU A 121 -4.08 -20.93 6.85
CA GLU A 121 -4.25 -21.88 7.96
C GLU A 121 -5.73 -22.20 8.22
N SER A 122 -6.62 -21.21 8.07
CA SER A 122 -8.06 -21.39 8.25
C SER A 122 -8.71 -22.29 7.19
N LEU A 123 -8.14 -22.36 5.98
CA LEU A 123 -8.60 -23.24 4.89
C LEU A 123 -8.26 -24.72 5.13
N GLY A 124 -7.38 -25.02 6.09
CA GLY A 124 -6.97 -26.39 6.45
C GLY A 124 -5.90 -26.98 5.53
N GLU A 125 -5.66 -28.28 5.62
CA GLU A 125 -4.67 -28.98 4.78
C GLU A 125 -5.28 -29.39 3.42
N GLU A 126 -4.44 -29.44 2.39
CA GLU A 126 -4.81 -30.09 1.12
C GLU A 126 -5.17 -31.55 1.36
N THR A 127 -6.36 -31.96 0.91
CA THR A 127 -6.82 -33.34 1.08
C THR A 127 -6.71 -34.08 -0.24
N ASP A 128 -5.91 -35.14 -0.34
CA ASP A 128 -5.82 -35.97 -1.56
C ASP A 128 -6.99 -36.94 -1.76
N ALA A 129 -8.01 -36.89 -0.89
CA ALA A 129 -9.14 -37.79 -0.94
C ALA A 129 -10.04 -37.54 -2.18
N GLU A 130 -10.50 -38.60 -2.83
CA GLU A 130 -11.51 -38.49 -3.88
C GLU A 130 -12.80 -37.88 -3.31
N ALA A 131 -13.33 -36.85 -3.98
CA ALA A 131 -14.56 -36.20 -3.56
C ALA A 131 -15.73 -37.20 -3.57
N ALA A 132 -16.38 -37.37 -2.42
CA ALA A 132 -17.52 -38.28 -2.28
C ALA A 132 -18.79 -37.76 -2.98
N SER A 133 -18.85 -36.46 -3.29
CA SER A 133 -19.97 -35.84 -3.99
C SER A 133 -19.53 -34.75 -4.97
N LYS A 134 -20.39 -34.43 -5.95
CA LYS A 134 -20.16 -33.29 -6.86
C LYS A 134 -19.99 -31.96 -6.12
N ARG A 135 -20.71 -31.75 -5.02
CA ARG A 135 -20.62 -30.53 -4.22
C ARG A 135 -19.27 -30.40 -3.51
N GLU A 136 -18.76 -31.53 -3.03
CA GLU A 136 -17.44 -31.60 -2.41
C GLU A 136 -16.33 -31.36 -3.44
N GLY A 137 -16.46 -31.91 -4.65
CA GLY A 137 -15.55 -31.60 -5.75
C GLY A 137 -15.53 -30.12 -6.11
N LEU A 138 -16.71 -29.48 -6.20
CA LEU A 138 -16.81 -28.03 -6.45
C LEU A 138 -16.19 -27.20 -5.32
N ALA A 139 -16.47 -27.56 -4.06
CA ALA A 139 -15.90 -26.88 -2.90
C ALA A 139 -14.37 -26.98 -2.89
N ARG A 140 -13.83 -28.15 -3.25
CA ARG A 140 -12.39 -28.37 -3.35
C ARG A 140 -11.74 -27.48 -4.40
N VAL A 141 -12.32 -27.40 -5.61
CA VAL A 141 -11.81 -26.51 -6.67
C VAL A 141 -11.75 -25.04 -6.20
N ILE A 142 -12.77 -24.59 -5.46
CA ILE A 142 -12.80 -23.22 -4.92
C ILE A 142 -11.71 -23.01 -3.86
N VAL A 143 -11.57 -23.95 -2.92
CA VAL A 143 -10.56 -23.86 -1.86
C VAL A 143 -9.15 -23.92 -2.44
N ASP A 144 -8.91 -24.75 -3.45
CA ASP A 144 -7.63 -24.85 -4.14
C ASP A 144 -7.29 -23.53 -4.88
N GLY A 145 -8.29 -22.89 -5.51
CA GLY A 145 -8.14 -21.59 -6.15
C GLY A 145 -7.89 -20.44 -5.17
N GLU A 146 -8.62 -20.39 -4.05
CA GLU A 146 -8.37 -19.43 -2.96
C GLU A 146 -6.98 -19.59 -2.35
N ARG A 147 -6.54 -20.83 -2.13
CA ARG A 147 -5.19 -21.16 -1.65
C ARG A 147 -4.13 -20.67 -2.62
N SER A 148 -4.26 -21.00 -3.91
CA SER A 148 -3.37 -20.52 -4.97
C SER A 148 -3.26 -18.99 -4.96
N ALA A 149 -4.39 -18.30 -4.80
CA ALA A 149 -4.40 -16.85 -4.76
C ALA A 149 -3.65 -16.28 -3.55
N LEU A 150 -3.91 -16.83 -2.35
CA LEU A 150 -3.21 -16.45 -1.12
C LEU A 150 -1.69 -16.69 -1.21
N GLU A 151 -1.28 -17.85 -1.71
CA GLU A 151 0.15 -18.19 -1.90
C GLU A 151 0.82 -17.23 -2.89
N GLY A 152 0.13 -16.85 -3.96
CA GLY A 152 0.59 -15.83 -4.90
C GLY A 152 0.85 -14.50 -4.20
N ILE A 153 -0.13 -14.00 -3.45
CA ILE A 153 -0.03 -12.73 -2.70
C ILE A 153 1.14 -12.77 -1.71
N ILE A 154 1.28 -13.87 -0.96
CA ILE A 154 2.42 -14.08 -0.04
C ILE A 154 3.73 -14.00 -0.82
N ALA A 155 3.84 -14.70 -1.95
CA ALA A 155 5.05 -14.68 -2.78
C ALA A 155 5.35 -13.28 -3.34
N HIS A 156 4.33 -12.47 -3.67
CA HIS A 156 4.51 -11.07 -4.06
C HIS A 156 5.12 -10.24 -2.93
N PHE A 157 4.50 -10.20 -1.75
CA PHE A 157 5.01 -9.40 -0.63
C PHE A 157 6.36 -9.90 -0.11
N GLN A 158 6.65 -11.20 -0.20
CA GLN A 158 7.98 -11.75 0.09
C GLN A 158 9.05 -11.27 -0.91
N ARG A 159 8.71 -11.10 -2.19
CA ARG A 159 9.62 -10.47 -3.18
C ARG A 159 9.85 -9.01 -2.83
N GLU A 160 8.80 -8.27 -2.50
CA GLU A 160 8.90 -6.87 -2.09
C GLU A 160 9.78 -6.68 -0.85
N LEU A 161 9.71 -7.58 0.14
CA LEU A 161 10.59 -7.60 1.31
C LEU A 161 12.07 -7.78 0.95
N LYS A 162 12.37 -8.62 -0.05
CA LYS A 162 13.75 -8.84 -0.52
C LYS A 162 14.31 -7.63 -1.26
N LEU A 163 13.44 -6.79 -1.83
CA LEU A 163 13.80 -5.63 -2.64
C LEU A 163 13.83 -4.32 -1.83
N LEU A 164 13.62 -4.34 -0.52
CA LEU A 164 13.59 -3.14 0.33
C LEU A 164 14.81 -2.23 0.13
N ASP A 165 16.03 -2.80 0.13
CA ASP A 165 17.26 -2.00 -0.02
C ASP A 165 17.43 -1.34 -1.39
N GLY A 166 16.67 -1.77 -2.41
CA GLY A 166 16.69 -1.20 -3.75
C GLY A 166 15.60 -0.15 -4.00
N LYS A 167 14.69 0.07 -3.05
CA LYS A 167 13.58 1.02 -3.20
C LYS A 167 14.05 2.45 -2.92
N GLN A 168 13.54 3.39 -3.71
CA GLN A 168 13.69 4.81 -3.42
C GLN A 168 12.56 5.29 -2.51
N TYR A 169 12.91 5.81 -1.34
CA TYR A 169 11.95 6.20 -0.31
C TYR A 169 11.57 7.69 -0.34
N TYR A 170 10.56 8.09 0.44
CA TYR A 170 10.04 9.47 0.45
C TYR A 170 11.15 10.51 0.60
N GLN A 171 12.06 10.33 1.58
CA GLN A 171 13.15 11.28 1.83
C GLN A 171 14.12 11.40 0.64
N GLU A 172 14.45 10.29 -0.01
CA GLU A 172 15.35 10.26 -1.15
C GLU A 172 14.72 10.89 -2.39
N ARG A 173 13.41 10.68 -2.60
CA ARG A 173 12.65 11.35 -3.66
C ARG A 173 12.64 12.85 -3.45
N ARG A 174 12.32 13.31 -2.23
CA ARG A 174 12.30 14.75 -1.89
C ARG A 174 13.65 15.44 -2.06
N LEU A 175 14.75 14.73 -1.79
CA LEU A 175 16.10 15.25 -2.04
C LEU A 175 16.44 15.28 -3.54
N SER A 176 15.95 14.32 -4.31
CA SER A 176 16.15 14.27 -5.76
C SER A 176 15.42 15.41 -6.46
N ASP A 177 14.22 15.77 -5.97
CA ASP A 177 13.41 16.89 -6.47
C ASP A 177 14.06 18.28 -6.24
N LEU A 178 15.06 18.39 -5.36
CA LEU A 178 15.78 19.65 -5.15
C LEU A 178 16.63 20.07 -6.36
N ASP A 179 16.92 19.14 -7.28
CA ASP A 179 17.63 19.36 -8.54
C ASP A 179 18.86 20.28 -8.40
N LEU A 180 19.69 20.01 -7.38
CA LEU A 180 20.82 20.88 -6.99
C LEU A 180 21.90 21.06 -8.07
N LEU A 181 21.83 20.27 -9.15
CA LEU A 181 22.75 20.34 -10.29
C LEU A 181 22.23 21.20 -11.44
N ARG A 182 20.99 21.70 -11.35
CA ARG A 182 20.48 22.64 -12.36
C ARG A 182 21.27 23.95 -12.29
N PRO A 183 21.46 24.64 -13.43
CA PRO A 183 22.01 25.99 -13.42
C PRO A 183 21.21 26.87 -12.45
N VAL A 184 21.92 27.56 -11.55
CA VAL A 184 21.32 28.51 -10.60
C VAL A 184 20.53 29.55 -11.39
N ASP A 185 19.26 29.75 -11.02
CA ASP A 185 18.45 30.77 -11.65
C ASP A 185 19.01 32.15 -11.26
N PRO A 186 19.16 33.11 -12.19
CA PRO A 186 19.59 34.46 -11.85
C PRO A 186 18.78 35.12 -10.72
N SER A 187 17.52 34.71 -10.49
CA SER A 187 16.68 35.17 -9.38
C SER A 187 17.04 34.57 -8.01
N GLU A 188 17.77 33.45 -7.98
CA GLU A 188 18.27 32.80 -6.76
C GLU A 188 19.63 33.38 -6.31
N VAL A 189 20.28 34.17 -7.18
CA VAL A 189 21.54 34.85 -6.88
C VAL A 189 21.26 36.06 -5.99
N VAL A 190 21.47 35.90 -4.69
CA VAL A 190 21.46 37.02 -3.74
C VAL A 190 22.83 37.70 -3.78
N ASP A 191 22.95 38.76 -4.56
CA ASP A 191 24.14 39.62 -4.52
C ASP A 191 24.26 40.27 -3.14
N SER A 192 25.46 40.20 -2.56
CA SER A 192 25.79 40.87 -1.29
C SER A 192 25.58 42.39 -1.32
N GLU A 193 25.54 43.00 -2.51
CA GLU A 193 25.20 44.42 -2.71
C GLU A 193 23.69 44.71 -2.62
N SER A 194 22.84 43.72 -2.89
CA SER A 194 21.37 43.85 -2.84
C SER A 194 20.84 43.86 -1.40
N ALA A 195 21.57 43.28 -0.44
CA ALA A 195 21.28 43.38 0.99
C ALA A 195 21.47 44.82 1.53
N GLY A 196 22.21 45.69 0.82
CA GLY A 196 22.45 47.07 1.22
C GLY A 196 21.31 48.06 0.94
N ARG A 197 20.30 47.68 0.13
CA ARG A 197 19.20 48.60 -0.24
C ARG A 197 17.92 48.44 0.57
N ALA A 198 17.81 47.39 1.40
CA ALA A 198 16.63 47.13 2.23
C ALA A 198 16.86 47.33 3.74
N ALA A 199 18.00 47.88 4.16
CA ALA A 199 18.19 48.34 5.52
C ALA A 199 17.64 49.77 5.68
N ARG A 200 16.31 49.92 5.66
CA ARG A 200 15.72 51.03 6.42
C ARG A 200 15.89 50.65 7.89
N SER A 201 16.56 51.52 8.64
CA SER A 201 16.71 51.41 10.08
C SER A 201 15.34 51.16 10.73
N PHE A 202 15.27 50.11 11.54
CA PHE A 202 14.12 49.79 12.39
C PHE A 202 13.76 50.94 13.36
N ASP A 203 14.67 51.91 13.54
CA ASP A 203 14.50 53.10 14.39
C ASP A 203 13.65 54.23 13.77
N ASP A 204 13.20 54.15 12.50
CA ASP A 204 12.38 55.22 11.91
C ASP A 204 10.88 55.16 12.30
N TYR A 205 10.50 54.28 13.24
CA TYR A 205 9.10 54.08 13.67
C TYR A 205 8.82 54.36 15.15
N TYR A 206 9.75 55.00 15.88
CA TYR A 206 9.49 55.50 17.24
C TYR A 206 10.04 56.91 17.46
#